data_AF-A0A9P6YUI6-F1
#
_entry.id   AF-A0A9P6YUI6-F1
#
_cell.length_a   1.000
_cell.length_b   1.000
_cell.length_c   1.000
_cell.angle_alpha   90.00
_cell.angle_beta   90.00
_cell.angle_gamma   90.00
#
_symmetry.space_group_name_H-M   'P 1'
#
loop_
_entity.id
_entity.type
_entity.pdbx_description
1 polymer ?
#
loop_
_entity_poly.entity_id
_entity_poly.type
_entity_poly.pdbx_seq_one_letter_code
_entity_poly.pdbx_strand_id
1 'polypeptide(L)'
;MMARLGSDLPLSTQSFMYTAEFSRNEWAQVALTNACRFEIAINHMITGNWHRAANAFDDLYEQNYWSSAFCRYAQGACYEMMGERAQAVILFAEVPKLITKKFAGRLSDVDAYVLRKTSLFQKSGYQNLDFFVPALEFMCLWNLFPFMTHELLQMALKRIDHGLIAIQRCEQLEQEERMKEIATDKPLPDYFNEIASLYVTKSSILNVLGRPEETTLDLNWVLDHGDYITDDTWTAPYALWEAGVACWILGNQDKSQQIWKKAVDYNQRYDFEYRLAVRLSLVMPYEEEKEEEK
;
A
#
# COMPACT_ATOMS: atom_id res chain seq x y z
N MET A 1 14.40 6.12 13.09
CA MET A 1 13.31 6.96 12.53
C MET A 1 13.81 8.33 12.08
N MET A 2 14.42 9.14 12.97
CA MET A 2 14.97 10.47 12.60
C MET A 2 16.00 10.42 11.46
N ALA A 3 16.90 9.43 11.44
CA ALA A 3 17.86 9.26 10.34
C ALA A 3 17.18 8.95 8.99
N ARG A 4 16.09 8.17 8.98
CA ARG A 4 15.29 7.94 7.76
C ARG A 4 14.63 9.23 7.27
N LEU A 5 14.13 10.06 8.17
CA LEU A 5 13.60 11.39 7.82
C LEU A 5 14.66 12.31 7.19
N GLY A 6 15.93 12.17 7.62
CA GLY A 6 17.08 12.80 6.98
C GLY A 6 17.60 12.10 5.72
N SER A 7 16.88 11.10 5.19
CA SER A 7 17.30 10.26 4.05
C SER A 7 18.59 9.46 4.23
N ASP A 8 19.06 9.26 5.47
CA ASP A 8 20.21 8.41 5.80
C ASP A 8 19.74 7.01 6.25
N LEU A 9 19.46 6.16 5.26
CA LEU A 9 19.00 4.78 5.49
C LEU A 9 20.07 3.87 6.12
N PRO A 10 21.37 3.95 5.75
CA PRO A 10 22.43 3.21 6.44
C PRO A 10 22.51 3.57 7.93
N LEU A 11 22.54 4.87 8.28
CA LEU A 11 22.56 5.30 9.68
C LEU A 11 21.28 4.90 10.41
N SER A 12 20.12 4.98 9.73
CA SER A 12 18.87 4.51 10.31
C SER A 12 18.93 3.03 10.66
N THR A 13 19.50 2.20 9.78
CA THR A 13 19.64 0.75 10.00
C THR A 13 20.60 0.48 11.16
N GLN A 14 21.75 1.14 11.18
CA GLN A 14 22.73 1.03 12.28
C GLN A 14 22.13 1.45 13.62
N SER A 15 21.35 2.53 13.65
CA SER A 15 20.67 3.00 14.86
C SER A 15 19.72 1.95 15.41
N PHE A 16 18.91 1.30 14.55
CA PHE A 16 18.00 0.24 14.98
C PHE A 16 18.73 -1.02 15.43
N MET A 17 19.83 -1.39 14.78
CA MET A 17 20.69 -2.49 15.23
C MET A 17 21.25 -2.21 16.62
N TYR A 18 21.80 -1.02 16.83
CA TYR A 18 22.32 -0.59 18.13
C TYR A 18 21.21 -0.59 19.20
N THR A 19 20.03 -0.03 18.92
CA THR A 19 18.89 -0.06 19.87
C THR A 19 18.49 -1.50 20.23
N ALA A 20 18.44 -2.41 19.26
CA ALA A 20 18.15 -3.82 19.54
C ALA A 20 19.23 -4.46 20.43
N GLU A 21 20.51 -4.16 20.22
CA GLU A 21 21.61 -4.65 21.05
C GLU A 21 21.60 -4.07 22.47
N PHE A 22 21.28 -2.78 22.63
CA PHE A 22 21.22 -2.11 23.92
C PHE A 22 20.02 -2.54 24.76
N SER A 23 18.95 -3.01 24.12
CA SER A 23 17.79 -3.56 24.81
C SER A 23 18.05 -4.94 25.44
N ARG A 24 19.24 -5.52 25.28
CA ARG A 24 19.59 -6.82 25.89
C ARG A 24 19.47 -6.72 27.42
N ASN A 25 18.69 -7.64 28.00
CA ASN A 25 18.35 -7.72 29.43
C ASN A 25 17.30 -6.71 29.92
N GLU A 26 16.62 -6.00 29.03
CA GLU A 26 15.45 -5.19 29.39
C GLU A 26 14.17 -6.03 29.40
N TRP A 27 13.20 -5.66 30.24
CA TRP A 27 11.91 -6.38 30.34
C TRP A 27 11.12 -6.36 29.02
N ALA A 28 11.36 -5.35 28.17
CA ALA A 28 10.75 -5.19 26.85
C ALA A 28 11.65 -5.62 25.68
N GLN A 29 12.76 -6.32 25.95
CA GLN A 29 13.79 -6.67 24.94
C GLN A 29 13.20 -7.27 23.66
N VAL A 30 12.33 -8.29 23.77
CA VAL A 30 11.77 -9.00 22.61
C VAL A 30 10.89 -8.08 21.77
N ALA A 31 10.02 -7.32 22.42
CA ALA A 31 9.14 -6.37 21.74
C ALA A 31 9.94 -5.28 21.01
N LEU A 32 10.94 -4.71 21.67
CA LEU A 32 11.79 -3.65 21.11
C LEU A 32 12.68 -4.17 19.97
N THR A 33 13.27 -5.36 20.13
CA THR A 33 14.08 -6.01 19.09
C THR A 33 13.26 -6.28 17.84
N ASN A 34 12.04 -6.80 17.98
CA ASN A 34 11.17 -7.07 16.84
C ASN A 34 10.66 -5.77 16.19
N ALA A 35 10.37 -4.73 16.97
CA ALA A 35 10.05 -3.41 16.42
C ALA A 35 11.22 -2.83 15.59
N CYS A 36 12.45 -2.93 16.10
CA CYS A 36 13.64 -2.52 15.36
C CYS A 36 13.84 -3.36 14.09
N ARG A 37 13.62 -4.68 14.16
CA ARG A 37 13.74 -5.58 13.01
C ARG A 37 12.70 -5.26 11.93
N PHE A 38 11.47 -4.93 12.32
CA PHE A 38 10.45 -4.43 11.39
C PHE A 38 10.95 -3.19 10.64
N GLU A 39 11.49 -2.20 11.36
CA GLU A 39 12.01 -0.99 10.73
C GLU A 39 13.23 -1.25 9.82
N ILE A 40 14.06 -2.24 10.15
CA ILE A 40 15.15 -2.70 9.29
C ILE A 40 14.60 -3.38 8.01
N ALA A 41 13.56 -4.20 8.12
CA ALA A 41 12.89 -4.79 6.96
C ALA A 41 12.36 -3.70 6.02
N ILE A 42 11.74 -2.65 6.58
CA ILE A 42 11.30 -1.47 5.82
C ILE A 42 12.46 -0.78 5.11
N ASN A 43 13.60 -0.56 5.78
CA ASN A 43 14.79 0.01 5.14
C ASN A 43 15.28 -0.85 3.97
N HIS A 44 15.24 -2.18 4.11
CA HIS A 44 15.58 -3.08 3.02
C HIS A 44 14.62 -2.98 1.84
N MET A 45 13.31 -2.84 2.07
CA MET A 45 12.34 -2.59 1.00
C MET A 45 12.59 -1.25 0.29
N ILE A 46 12.80 -0.17 1.04
CA ILE A 46 13.09 1.17 0.48
C ILE A 46 14.34 1.15 -0.42
N THR A 47 15.35 0.37 -0.04
CA THR A 47 16.61 0.23 -0.80
C THR A 47 16.57 -0.85 -1.89
N GLY A 48 15.42 -1.49 -2.13
CA GLY A 48 15.27 -2.57 -3.12
C GLY A 48 15.98 -3.88 -2.74
N ASN A 49 16.43 -4.02 -1.50
CA ASN A 49 17.05 -5.25 -0.98
C ASN A 49 16.00 -6.29 -0.57
N TRP A 50 15.17 -6.71 -1.52
CA TRP A 50 14.00 -7.57 -1.30
C TRP A 50 14.32 -8.88 -0.57
N HIS A 51 15.44 -9.52 -0.88
CA HIS A 51 15.87 -10.75 -0.21
C HIS A 51 16.10 -10.54 1.30
N ARG A 52 16.77 -9.44 1.68
CA ARG A 52 16.99 -9.13 3.11
C ARG A 52 15.71 -8.72 3.82
N ALA A 53 14.82 -8.02 3.11
CA ALA A 53 13.49 -7.71 3.64
C ALA A 53 12.68 -8.99 3.88
N ALA A 54 12.67 -9.94 2.93
CA ALA A 54 11.99 -11.23 3.06
C ALA A 54 12.48 -12.02 4.27
N ASN A 55 13.79 -12.12 4.47
CA ASN A 55 14.37 -12.80 5.64
C ASN A 55 13.98 -12.12 6.95
N ALA A 56 14.00 -10.78 6.99
CA ALA A 56 13.59 -10.06 8.19
C ALA A 56 12.10 -10.26 8.51
N PHE A 57 11.23 -10.40 7.51
CA PHE A 57 9.82 -10.74 7.72
C PHE A 57 9.61 -12.20 8.15
N ASP A 58 10.43 -13.12 7.67
CA ASP A 58 10.43 -14.52 8.12
C ASP A 58 10.78 -14.60 9.62
N ASP A 59 11.85 -13.93 10.03
CA ASP A 59 12.25 -13.82 11.44
C ASP A 59 11.12 -13.21 12.30
N LEU A 60 10.41 -12.19 11.81
CA LEU A 60 9.30 -11.57 12.54
C LEU A 60 8.09 -12.50 12.64
N TYR A 61 7.84 -13.29 11.60
CA TYR A 61 6.81 -14.32 11.58
C TYR A 61 7.10 -15.41 12.61
N GLU A 62 8.33 -15.94 12.66
CA GLU A 62 8.74 -16.95 13.65
C GLU A 62 8.59 -16.46 15.10
N GLN A 63 8.84 -15.16 15.32
CA GLN A 63 8.69 -14.52 16.63
C GLN A 63 7.24 -14.08 16.95
N ASN A 64 6.27 -14.39 16.08
CA ASN A 64 4.86 -13.99 16.20
C ASN A 64 4.67 -12.48 16.47
N TYR A 65 5.49 -11.64 15.83
CA TYR A 65 5.44 -10.20 16.07
C TYR A 65 4.22 -9.56 15.39
N TRP A 66 3.37 -8.91 16.19
CA TRP A 66 2.25 -8.05 15.79
C TRP A 66 1.14 -8.71 14.94
N SER A 67 1.45 -9.11 13.71
CA SER A 67 0.60 -9.88 12.81
C SER A 67 1.45 -10.86 12.01
N SER A 68 1.36 -12.15 12.34
CA SER A 68 2.02 -13.23 11.60
C SER A 68 1.49 -13.32 10.16
N ALA A 69 0.20 -13.05 9.95
CA ALA A 69 -0.42 -13.00 8.64
C ALA A 69 0.18 -11.88 7.77
N PHE A 70 0.37 -10.69 8.34
CA PHE A 70 1.02 -9.59 7.65
C PHE A 70 2.49 -9.90 7.36
N CYS A 71 3.24 -10.45 8.32
CA CYS A 71 4.65 -10.80 8.08
C CYS A 71 4.79 -11.79 6.92
N ARG A 72 3.93 -12.81 6.85
CA ARG A 72 3.92 -13.79 5.76
C ARG A 72 3.52 -13.16 4.41
N TYR A 73 2.54 -12.26 4.42
CA TYR A 73 2.16 -11.48 3.24
C TYR A 73 3.32 -10.61 2.75
N ALA A 74 3.97 -9.85 3.63
CA ALA A 74 5.08 -8.96 3.29
C ALA A 74 6.31 -9.73 2.77
N GLN A 75 6.59 -10.91 3.35
CA GLN A 75 7.58 -11.83 2.83
C GLN A 75 7.24 -12.30 1.40
N GLY A 76 5.99 -12.74 1.16
CA GLY A 76 5.52 -13.13 -0.17
C GLY A 76 5.63 -12.00 -1.20
N ALA A 77 5.27 -10.78 -0.79
CA ALA A 77 5.41 -9.58 -1.60
C ALA A 77 6.88 -9.29 -1.98
N CYS A 78 7.83 -9.54 -1.09
CA CYS A 78 9.25 -9.41 -1.40
C CYS A 78 9.72 -10.47 -2.42
N TYR A 79 9.28 -11.72 -2.32
CA TYR A 79 9.58 -12.76 -3.31
C TYR A 79 8.96 -12.45 -4.68
N GLU A 80 7.75 -11.87 -4.72
CA GLU A 80 7.13 -11.39 -5.95
C GLU A 80 8.00 -10.32 -6.62
N MET A 81 8.52 -9.35 -5.86
CA MET A 81 9.42 -8.32 -6.39
C MET A 81 10.73 -8.89 -6.98
N MET A 82 11.18 -10.05 -6.49
CA MET A 82 12.35 -10.76 -7.03
C MET A 82 12.04 -11.63 -8.26
N GLY A 83 10.76 -11.78 -8.64
CA GLY A 83 10.31 -12.67 -9.71
C GLY A 83 10.18 -14.13 -9.27
N GLU A 84 10.29 -14.42 -7.97
CA GLU A 84 10.16 -15.76 -7.39
C GLU A 84 8.69 -16.09 -7.10
N ARG A 85 7.86 -16.05 -8.15
CA ARG A 85 6.39 -16.16 -8.08
C ARG A 85 5.92 -17.44 -7.36
N ALA A 86 6.56 -18.58 -7.61
CA ALA A 86 6.18 -19.84 -6.97
C ALA A 86 6.31 -19.77 -5.44
N GLN A 87 7.40 -19.18 -4.95
CA GLN A 87 7.61 -18.97 -3.52
C GLN A 87 6.59 -17.98 -2.96
N ALA A 88 6.36 -16.85 -3.66
CA ALA A 88 5.37 -15.86 -3.26
C ALA A 88 3.96 -16.47 -3.09
N VAL A 89 3.53 -17.33 -4.03
CA VAL A 89 2.21 -17.99 -3.99
C VAL A 89 2.07 -18.91 -2.77
N ILE A 90 3.11 -19.69 -2.44
CA ILE A 90 3.11 -20.55 -1.23
C ILE A 90 2.88 -19.69 0.02
N LEU A 91 3.59 -18.58 0.13
CA LEU A 91 3.50 -17.66 1.26
C LEU A 91 2.12 -16.98 1.34
N PHE A 92 1.58 -16.51 0.22
CA PHE A 92 0.25 -15.92 0.18
C PHE A 92 -0.85 -16.93 0.55
N ALA A 93 -0.72 -18.19 0.15
CA ALA A 93 -1.69 -19.24 0.49
C ALA A 93 -1.70 -19.63 1.98
N GLU A 94 -0.67 -19.26 2.74
CA GLU A 94 -0.64 -19.44 4.19
C GLU A 94 -1.37 -18.34 4.95
N VAL A 95 -1.45 -17.12 4.41
CA VAL A 95 -2.02 -15.94 5.08
C VAL A 95 -3.40 -16.22 5.69
N PRO A 96 -4.39 -16.81 4.97
CA PRO A 96 -5.72 -17.06 5.56
C PRO A 96 -5.69 -17.98 6.78
N LYS A 97 -4.71 -18.88 6.88
CA LYS A 97 -4.57 -19.84 8.00
C LYS A 97 -3.99 -19.19 9.26
N LEU A 98 -3.32 -18.06 9.11
CA LEU A 98 -2.67 -17.31 10.19
C LEU A 98 -3.59 -16.25 10.80
N ILE A 99 -4.70 -15.93 10.11
CA ILE A 99 -5.66 -14.94 10.58
C ILE A 99 -6.39 -15.48 11.80
N THR A 100 -6.10 -14.88 12.95
CA THR A 100 -6.75 -15.19 14.21
C THR A 100 -7.60 -13.99 14.62
N LYS A 101 -8.89 -14.19 14.90
CA LYS A 101 -9.75 -13.10 15.40
C LYS A 101 -9.22 -12.62 16.76
N LYS A 102 -8.90 -11.33 16.89
CA LYS A 102 -8.44 -10.72 18.14
C LYS A 102 -9.63 -10.46 19.09
N PHE A 103 -9.36 -9.89 20.27
CA PHE A 103 -10.36 -9.58 21.30
C PHE A 103 -11.63 -8.95 20.71
N ALA A 104 -12.81 -9.40 21.18
CA ALA A 104 -14.14 -9.06 20.64
C ALA A 104 -14.45 -9.56 19.21
N GLY A 105 -13.67 -10.50 18.67
CA GLY A 105 -13.96 -11.16 17.40
C GLY A 105 -13.68 -10.31 16.15
N ARG A 106 -13.06 -9.13 16.32
CA ARG A 106 -12.71 -8.21 15.23
C ARG A 106 -11.29 -8.46 14.75
N LEU A 107 -11.10 -8.38 13.43
CA LEU A 107 -9.79 -8.38 12.79
C LEU A 107 -9.15 -6.99 12.94
N SER A 108 -7.82 -6.93 13.01
CA SER A 108 -7.12 -5.66 12.82
C SER A 108 -7.24 -5.24 11.35
N ASP A 109 -7.18 -3.93 11.06
CA ASP A 109 -7.28 -3.43 9.69
C ASP A 109 -6.22 -4.06 8.77
N VAL A 110 -5.03 -4.32 9.32
CA VAL A 110 -3.93 -4.96 8.59
C VAL A 110 -4.23 -6.43 8.29
N ASP A 111 -4.76 -7.18 9.28
CA ASP A 111 -5.16 -8.58 9.09
C ASP A 111 -6.31 -8.69 8.07
N ALA A 112 -7.29 -7.78 8.16
CA ALA A 112 -8.40 -7.71 7.22
C ALA A 112 -7.93 -7.39 5.79
N TYR A 113 -7.02 -6.43 5.66
CA TYR A 113 -6.40 -6.05 4.39
C TYR A 113 -5.66 -7.22 3.73
N VAL A 114 -4.72 -7.87 4.43
CA VAL A 114 -3.96 -8.97 3.83
C VAL A 114 -4.82 -10.18 3.51
N LEU A 115 -5.87 -10.43 4.31
CA LEU A 115 -6.85 -11.48 4.02
C LEU A 115 -7.64 -11.18 2.74
N ARG A 116 -8.14 -9.94 2.56
CA ARG A 116 -8.83 -9.54 1.33
C ARG A 116 -7.90 -9.62 0.13
N LYS A 117 -6.68 -9.09 0.23
CA LYS A 117 -5.67 -9.14 -0.84
C LYS A 117 -5.36 -10.56 -1.29
N THR A 118 -5.05 -11.44 -0.35
CA THR A 118 -4.75 -12.84 -0.70
C THR A 118 -5.97 -13.58 -1.24
N SER A 119 -7.19 -13.20 -0.83
CA SER A 119 -8.42 -13.71 -1.43
C SER A 119 -8.58 -13.27 -2.89
N LEU A 120 -8.27 -12.00 -3.23
CA LEU A 120 -8.24 -11.51 -4.61
C LEU A 120 -7.26 -12.29 -5.47
N PHE A 121 -6.04 -12.53 -4.97
CA PHE A 121 -5.05 -13.33 -5.70
C PHE A 121 -5.57 -14.75 -5.96
N GLN A 122 -6.24 -15.34 -4.97
CA GLN A 122 -6.81 -16.67 -5.07
C GLN A 122 -8.00 -16.76 -6.04
N LYS A 123 -8.76 -15.69 -6.28
CA LYS A 123 -9.91 -15.69 -7.23
C LYS A 123 -9.50 -16.19 -8.63
N SER A 124 -8.30 -15.85 -9.08
CA SER A 124 -7.73 -16.30 -10.37
C SER A 124 -6.83 -17.54 -10.26
N GLY A 125 -6.79 -18.20 -9.10
CA GLY A 125 -5.80 -19.24 -8.83
C GLY A 125 -4.36 -18.71 -8.91
N TYR A 126 -4.13 -17.45 -8.54
CA TYR A 126 -2.86 -16.74 -8.61
C TYR A 126 -2.32 -16.47 -10.02
N GLN A 127 -3.11 -16.74 -11.08
CA GLN A 127 -2.69 -16.51 -12.46
C GLN A 127 -2.57 -15.03 -12.79
N ASN A 128 -3.44 -14.19 -12.23
CA ASN A 128 -3.48 -12.75 -12.48
C ASN A 128 -2.68 -11.95 -11.45
N LEU A 129 -1.66 -12.55 -10.82
CA LEU A 129 -0.83 -11.84 -9.84
C LEU A 129 -0.09 -10.63 -10.43
N ASP A 130 0.08 -10.57 -11.76
CA ASP A 130 0.65 -9.41 -12.47
C ASP A 130 -0.25 -8.16 -12.41
N PHE A 131 -1.53 -8.32 -12.05
CA PHE A 131 -2.47 -7.20 -11.90
C PHE A 131 -2.28 -6.47 -10.56
N PHE A 132 -1.40 -6.98 -9.71
CA PHE A 132 -1.15 -6.46 -8.39
C PHE A 132 0.33 -6.14 -8.23
N VAL A 133 0.63 -5.25 -7.28
CA VAL A 133 1.99 -4.93 -6.87
C VAL A 133 2.09 -4.96 -5.34
N PRO A 134 1.95 -6.15 -4.69
CA PRO A 134 1.69 -6.26 -3.25
C PRO A 134 2.67 -5.49 -2.37
N ALA A 135 3.96 -5.48 -2.75
CA ALA A 135 5.00 -4.75 -2.02
C ALA A 135 4.86 -3.23 -2.19
N LEU A 136 4.63 -2.76 -3.42
CA LEU A 136 4.51 -1.33 -3.72
C LEU A 136 3.23 -0.74 -3.14
N GLU A 137 2.12 -1.48 -3.20
CA GLU A 137 0.86 -1.08 -2.58
C GLU A 137 1.01 -0.91 -1.07
N PHE A 138 1.62 -1.89 -0.40
CA PHE A 138 1.96 -1.78 1.01
C PHE A 138 2.87 -0.57 1.30
N MET A 139 3.89 -0.34 0.45
CA MET A 139 4.78 0.81 0.59
C MET A 139 4.06 2.16 0.42
N CYS A 140 3.04 2.23 -0.45
CA CYS A 140 2.16 3.38 -0.61
C CYS A 140 1.36 3.66 0.68
N LEU A 141 0.73 2.62 1.24
CA LEU A 141 -0.02 2.70 2.49
C LEU A 141 0.85 3.13 3.69
N TRP A 142 2.14 2.79 3.68
CA TRP A 142 3.12 3.21 4.69
C TRP A 142 3.86 4.51 4.38
N ASN A 143 3.57 5.16 3.26
CA ASN A 143 4.22 6.40 2.81
C ASN A 143 5.76 6.26 2.70
N LEU A 144 6.22 5.19 2.03
CA LEU A 144 7.65 4.85 1.97
C LEU A 144 8.37 5.38 0.72
N PHE A 145 7.62 5.74 -0.33
CA PHE A 145 8.20 6.22 -1.59
C PHE A 145 9.07 7.47 -1.46
N PRO A 146 8.78 8.46 -0.59
CA PRO A 146 9.66 9.63 -0.41
C PRO A 146 11.10 9.30 -0.01
N PHE A 147 11.36 8.10 0.52
CA PHE A 147 12.70 7.67 0.94
C PHE A 147 13.43 6.83 -0.10
N MET A 148 12.80 6.52 -1.24
CA MET A 148 13.41 5.71 -2.29
C MET A 148 14.23 6.58 -3.26
N THR A 149 15.25 5.98 -3.86
CA THR A 149 16.04 6.62 -4.93
C THR A 149 15.20 6.79 -6.19
N HIS A 150 15.53 7.79 -7.01
CA HIS A 150 14.88 8.04 -8.30
C HIS A 150 14.83 6.80 -9.20
N GLU A 151 15.93 6.03 -9.28
CA GLU A 151 16.04 4.84 -10.11
C GLU A 151 15.04 3.75 -9.69
N LEU A 152 14.93 3.49 -8.38
CA LEU A 152 13.98 2.52 -7.83
C LEU A 152 12.52 2.96 -8.04
N LEU A 153 12.22 4.26 -7.93
CA LEU A 153 10.89 4.80 -8.21
C LEU A 153 10.51 4.61 -9.69
N GLN A 154 11.44 4.85 -10.61
CA GLN A 154 11.23 4.59 -12.05
C GLN A 154 11.02 3.09 -12.34
N MET A 155 11.74 2.21 -11.65
CA MET A 155 11.51 0.75 -11.74
C MET A 155 10.14 0.35 -11.20
N ALA A 156 9.70 0.96 -10.11
CA ALA A 156 8.38 0.73 -9.52
C ALA A 156 7.26 1.18 -10.48
N LEU A 157 7.38 2.35 -11.12
CA LEU A 157 6.43 2.80 -12.15
C LEU A 157 6.29 1.80 -13.29
N LYS A 158 7.42 1.30 -13.82
CA LYS A 158 7.39 0.30 -14.91
C LYS A 158 6.61 -0.97 -14.53
N ARG A 159 6.73 -1.42 -13.27
CA ARG A 159 5.97 -2.58 -12.79
C ARG A 159 4.47 -2.28 -12.73
N ILE A 160 4.09 -1.09 -12.27
CA ILE A 160 2.68 -0.67 -12.24
C ILE A 160 2.11 -0.57 -13.66
N ASP A 161 2.86 0.04 -14.58
CA ASP A 161 2.44 0.15 -15.98
C ASP A 161 2.31 -1.23 -16.64
N HIS A 162 3.19 -2.20 -16.32
CA HIS A 162 3.02 -3.58 -16.78
C HIS A 162 1.72 -4.21 -16.27
N GLY A 163 1.36 -3.98 -15.00
CA GLY A 163 0.09 -4.48 -14.45
C GLY A 163 -1.13 -3.86 -15.13
N LEU A 164 -1.12 -2.55 -15.35
CA LEU A 164 -2.18 -1.83 -16.07
C LEU A 164 -2.33 -2.36 -17.52
N ILE A 165 -1.21 -2.57 -18.22
CA ILE A 165 -1.23 -3.15 -19.58
C ILE A 165 -1.77 -4.59 -19.58
N ALA A 166 -1.42 -5.38 -18.55
CA ALA A 166 -1.89 -6.76 -18.43
C ALA A 166 -3.40 -6.82 -18.21
N ILE A 167 -3.95 -5.95 -17.35
CA ILE A 167 -5.40 -5.81 -17.14
C ILE A 167 -6.08 -5.39 -18.45
N GLN A 168 -5.60 -4.34 -19.11
CA GLN A 168 -6.17 -3.86 -20.36
C GLN A 168 -6.22 -4.95 -21.44
N ARG A 169 -5.18 -5.77 -21.54
CA ARG A 169 -5.17 -6.94 -22.45
C ARG A 169 -6.21 -7.97 -22.07
N CYS A 170 -6.38 -8.23 -20.78
CA CYS A 170 -7.37 -9.18 -20.29
C CYS A 170 -8.80 -8.70 -20.59
N GLU A 171 -9.10 -7.43 -20.31
CA GLU A 171 -10.39 -6.81 -20.65
C GLU A 171 -10.70 -6.91 -22.15
N GLN A 172 -9.72 -6.61 -23.01
CA GLN A 172 -9.87 -6.72 -24.46
C GLN A 172 -10.23 -8.15 -24.89
N LEU A 173 -9.52 -9.15 -24.36
CA LEU A 173 -9.78 -10.56 -24.67
C LEU A 173 -11.17 -11.01 -24.19
N GLU A 174 -11.56 -10.64 -22.97
CA GLU A 174 -12.89 -10.96 -22.43
C GLU A 174 -14.00 -10.31 -23.25
N GLN A 175 -13.79 -9.06 -23.69
CA GLN A 175 -14.74 -8.33 -24.51
C GLN A 175 -14.84 -8.92 -25.93
N GLU A 176 -13.72 -9.32 -26.53
CA GLU A 176 -13.68 -10.05 -27.80
C GLU A 176 -14.42 -11.40 -27.72
N GLU A 177 -14.27 -12.12 -26.63
CA GLU A 177 -15.03 -13.35 -26.40
C GLU A 177 -16.52 -13.08 -26.26
N ARG A 178 -16.90 -12.00 -25.57
CA ARG A 178 -18.29 -11.60 -25.37
C ARG A 178 -18.97 -11.23 -26.70
N MET A 179 -18.25 -10.58 -27.61
CA MET A 179 -18.76 -10.19 -28.92
C MET A 179 -19.12 -11.37 -29.84
N LYS A 180 -18.72 -12.60 -29.49
CA LYS A 180 -19.02 -13.81 -30.28
C LYS A 180 -20.47 -14.30 -30.09
N GLU A 181 -21.14 -13.88 -29.01
CA GLU A 181 -22.47 -14.37 -28.65
C GLU A 181 -23.37 -13.22 -28.20
N ILE A 182 -24.57 -13.13 -28.77
CA ILE A 182 -25.59 -12.18 -28.31
C ILE A 182 -26.24 -12.75 -27.04
N ALA A 183 -26.39 -11.91 -26.00
CA ALA A 183 -27.00 -12.27 -24.72
C ALA A 183 -26.28 -13.39 -23.94
N THR A 184 -24.95 -13.32 -23.88
CA THR A 184 -24.13 -14.25 -23.08
C THR A 184 -24.25 -14.01 -21.57
N ASP A 185 -24.21 -15.10 -20.79
CA ASP A 185 -24.27 -15.11 -19.32
C ASP A 185 -22.91 -14.87 -18.64
N LYS A 186 -21.83 -14.72 -19.43
CA LYS A 186 -20.50 -14.41 -18.86
C LYS A 186 -20.57 -13.11 -18.03
N PRO A 187 -19.81 -13.00 -16.92
CA PRO A 187 -19.71 -11.73 -16.19
C PRO A 187 -19.04 -10.66 -17.08
N LEU A 188 -19.25 -9.39 -16.73
CA LEU A 188 -18.46 -8.30 -17.31
C LEU A 188 -17.04 -8.32 -16.71
N PRO A 189 -16.03 -7.83 -17.44
CA PRO A 189 -14.73 -7.55 -16.84
C PRO A 189 -14.91 -6.66 -15.60
N ASP A 190 -14.33 -7.07 -14.48
CA ASP A 190 -14.46 -6.42 -13.18
C ASP A 190 -13.08 -6.38 -12.52
N TYR A 191 -12.32 -5.34 -12.88
CA TYR A 191 -10.94 -5.11 -12.42
C TYR A 191 -10.83 -3.80 -11.64
N PHE A 192 -11.94 -3.28 -11.10
CA PHE A 192 -11.97 -1.96 -10.47
C PHE A 192 -11.02 -1.84 -9.27
N ASN A 193 -10.91 -2.90 -8.47
CA ASN A 193 -10.04 -2.92 -7.29
C ASN A 193 -8.56 -2.91 -7.67
N GLU A 194 -8.19 -3.75 -8.64
CA GLU A 194 -6.84 -3.87 -9.20
C GLU A 194 -6.37 -2.54 -9.80
N ILE A 195 -7.19 -1.97 -10.69
CA ILE A 195 -6.89 -0.71 -11.36
C ILE A 195 -6.78 0.44 -10.35
N ALA A 196 -7.72 0.53 -9.39
CA ALA A 196 -7.70 1.59 -8.40
C ALA A 196 -6.45 1.57 -7.52
N SER A 197 -6.05 0.38 -7.05
CA SER A 197 -4.81 0.22 -6.28
C SER A 197 -3.58 0.64 -7.09
N LEU A 198 -3.50 0.22 -8.36
CA LEU A 198 -2.40 0.57 -9.26
C LEU A 198 -2.34 2.09 -9.50
N TYR A 199 -3.47 2.75 -9.76
CA TYR A 199 -3.53 4.19 -10.00
C TYR A 199 -3.16 5.05 -8.78
N VAL A 200 -3.63 4.69 -7.59
CA VAL A 200 -3.25 5.39 -6.36
C VAL A 200 -1.75 5.21 -6.09
N THR A 201 -1.24 3.98 -6.21
CA THR A 201 0.19 3.68 -6.02
C THR A 201 1.05 4.43 -7.04
N LYS A 202 0.63 4.45 -8.32
CA LYS A 202 1.30 5.18 -9.41
C LYS A 202 1.34 6.68 -9.13
N SER A 203 0.22 7.24 -8.69
CA SER A 203 0.12 8.67 -8.40
C SER A 203 1.01 9.10 -7.23
N SER A 204 1.10 8.26 -6.19
CA SER A 204 2.03 8.50 -5.08
C SER A 204 3.49 8.54 -5.56
N ILE A 205 3.89 7.63 -6.46
CA ILE A 205 5.24 7.63 -7.03
C ILE A 205 5.46 8.84 -7.96
N LEU A 206 4.50 9.19 -8.83
CA LEU A 206 4.59 10.34 -9.72
C LEU A 206 4.71 11.66 -8.95
N ASN A 207 3.95 11.81 -7.86
CA ASN A 207 4.07 12.95 -6.95
C ASN A 207 5.48 13.06 -6.36
N VAL A 208 6.05 11.96 -5.86
CA VAL A 208 7.43 11.94 -5.33
C VAL A 208 8.47 12.24 -6.41
N LEU A 209 8.24 11.81 -7.64
CA LEU A 209 9.10 12.09 -8.79
C LEU A 209 8.95 13.52 -9.34
N GLY A 210 8.03 14.33 -8.79
CA GLY A 210 7.78 15.70 -9.25
C GLY A 210 7.07 15.76 -10.60
N ARG A 211 6.26 14.76 -10.93
CA ARG A 211 5.43 14.67 -12.15
C ARG A 211 3.92 14.66 -11.82
N PRO A 212 3.41 15.59 -11.00
CA PRO A 212 2.03 15.57 -10.52
C PRO A 212 1.00 15.72 -11.66
N GLU A 213 1.35 16.34 -12.78
CA GLU A 213 0.48 16.55 -13.93
C GLU A 213 -0.05 15.24 -14.53
N GLU A 214 0.73 14.17 -14.45
CA GLU A 214 0.38 12.84 -14.97
C GLU A 214 -0.62 12.08 -14.10
N THR A 215 -0.87 12.53 -12.87
CA THR A 215 -1.77 11.86 -11.92
C THR A 215 -3.25 12.13 -12.19
N THR A 216 -3.56 13.20 -12.93
CA THR A 216 -4.93 13.75 -13.04
C THR A 216 -5.95 12.73 -13.55
N LEU A 217 -5.61 12.00 -14.62
CA LEU A 217 -6.52 11.02 -15.21
C LEU A 217 -6.69 9.79 -14.31
N ASP A 218 -5.58 9.27 -13.80
CA ASP A 218 -5.55 8.11 -12.91
C ASP A 218 -6.38 8.35 -11.65
N LEU A 219 -6.20 9.50 -10.99
CA LEU A 219 -6.92 9.84 -9.76
C LEU A 219 -8.40 10.14 -10.00
N ASN A 220 -8.75 10.87 -11.08
CA ASN A 220 -10.15 11.08 -11.42
C ASN A 220 -10.85 9.76 -11.72
N TRP A 221 -10.19 8.83 -12.42
CA TRP A 221 -10.75 7.52 -12.68
C TRP A 221 -11.11 6.78 -11.38
N VAL A 222 -10.24 6.81 -10.37
CA VAL A 222 -10.53 6.16 -9.08
C VAL A 222 -11.74 6.80 -8.39
N LEU A 223 -11.84 8.12 -8.41
CA LEU A 223 -12.95 8.84 -7.77
C LEU A 223 -14.28 8.63 -8.51
N ASP A 224 -14.25 8.62 -9.84
CA ASP A 224 -15.44 8.43 -10.68
C ASP A 224 -16.00 6.99 -10.60
N HIS A 225 -15.15 6.00 -10.28
CA HIS A 225 -15.53 4.59 -10.16
C HIS A 225 -15.59 4.10 -8.71
N GLY A 226 -15.58 5.00 -7.72
CA GLY A 226 -15.57 4.67 -6.29
C GLY A 226 -16.63 3.66 -5.86
N ASP A 227 -17.84 3.77 -6.41
CA ASP A 227 -18.97 2.88 -6.08
C ASP A 227 -18.77 1.42 -6.55
N TYR A 228 -17.85 1.16 -7.49
CA TYR A 228 -17.52 -0.18 -7.99
C TYR A 228 -16.31 -0.80 -7.26
N ILE A 229 -15.60 -0.04 -6.42
CA ILE A 229 -14.42 -0.51 -5.69
C ILE A 229 -14.85 -1.08 -4.34
N THR A 230 -15.01 -2.40 -4.25
CA THR A 230 -15.61 -3.07 -3.09
C THR A 230 -14.61 -3.73 -2.13
N ASP A 231 -13.48 -4.22 -2.65
CA ASP A 231 -12.48 -4.96 -1.88
C ASP A 231 -11.34 -4.02 -1.40
N ASP A 232 -10.98 -3.02 -2.20
CA ASP A 232 -9.90 -2.05 -1.96
C ASP A 232 -10.42 -0.66 -1.53
N THR A 233 -11.24 -0.63 -0.48
CA THR A 233 -11.96 0.57 -0.02
C THR A 233 -11.06 1.74 0.38
N TRP A 234 -9.78 1.48 0.69
CA TRP A 234 -8.79 2.52 0.99
C TRP A 234 -8.45 3.41 -0.21
N THR A 235 -8.65 2.94 -1.44
CA THR A 235 -8.12 3.61 -2.64
C THR A 235 -8.78 4.97 -2.89
N ALA A 236 -10.10 5.11 -2.80
CA ALA A 236 -10.79 6.37 -3.02
C ALA A 236 -10.36 7.50 -2.06
N PRO A 237 -10.33 7.33 -0.72
CA PRO A 237 -9.87 8.37 0.18
C PRO A 237 -8.36 8.64 0.04
N TYR A 238 -7.54 7.63 -0.28
CA TYR A 238 -6.12 7.85 -0.60
C TYR A 238 -5.91 8.55 -1.95
N ALA A 239 -6.81 8.38 -2.93
CA ALA A 239 -6.79 9.11 -4.19
C ALA A 239 -7.05 10.61 -3.95
N LEU A 240 -7.97 10.96 -3.04
CA LEU A 240 -8.15 12.35 -2.60
C LEU A 240 -6.88 12.91 -1.96
N TRP A 241 -6.20 12.13 -1.11
CA TRP A 241 -4.92 12.53 -0.54
C TRP A 241 -3.87 12.85 -1.62
N GLU A 242 -3.66 11.92 -2.55
CA GLU A 242 -2.68 12.10 -3.63
C GLU A 242 -3.06 13.24 -4.60
N ALA A 243 -4.35 13.47 -4.82
CA ALA A 243 -4.85 14.59 -5.63
C ALA A 243 -4.57 15.94 -4.96
N GLY A 244 -4.69 16.01 -3.63
CA GLY A 244 -4.29 17.19 -2.86
C GLY A 244 -2.78 17.42 -2.94
N VAL A 245 -1.96 16.37 -2.76
CA VAL A 245 -0.50 16.45 -2.93
C VAL A 245 -0.13 16.96 -4.33
N ALA A 246 -0.77 16.44 -5.39
CA ALA A 246 -0.56 16.89 -6.76
C ALA A 246 -0.89 18.39 -6.93
N CYS A 247 -2.04 18.83 -6.41
CA CYS A 247 -2.42 20.26 -6.43
C CYS A 247 -1.43 21.14 -5.69
N TRP A 248 -0.92 20.68 -4.54
CA TRP A 248 0.08 21.39 -3.76
C TRP A 248 1.39 21.56 -4.55
N ILE A 249 1.90 20.49 -5.16
CA ILE A 249 3.13 20.53 -5.97
C ILE A 249 2.97 21.47 -7.17
N LEU A 250 1.79 21.50 -7.79
CA LEU A 250 1.45 22.41 -8.89
C LEU A 250 1.24 23.88 -8.44
N GLY A 251 1.38 24.19 -7.16
CA GLY A 251 1.23 25.53 -6.61
C GLY A 251 -0.22 25.97 -6.37
N ASN A 252 -1.20 25.08 -6.50
CA ASN A 252 -2.61 25.36 -6.24
C ASN A 252 -3.01 24.93 -4.82
N GLN A 253 -2.54 25.70 -3.83
CA GLN A 253 -2.73 25.40 -2.41
C GLN A 253 -4.20 25.44 -1.99
N ASP A 254 -4.98 26.39 -2.49
CA ASP A 254 -6.41 26.50 -2.19
C ASP A 254 -7.17 25.24 -2.63
N LYS A 255 -6.88 24.73 -3.83
CA LYS A 255 -7.48 23.49 -4.33
C LYS A 255 -7.00 22.27 -3.54
N SER A 256 -5.73 22.24 -3.13
CA SER A 256 -5.19 21.18 -2.26
C SER A 256 -5.98 21.08 -0.96
N GLN A 257 -6.21 22.21 -0.29
CA GLN A 257 -6.98 22.28 0.97
C GLN A 257 -8.43 21.83 0.77
N GLN A 258 -9.08 22.25 -0.31
CA GLN A 258 -10.45 21.80 -0.64
C GLN A 258 -10.53 20.29 -0.86
N ILE A 259 -9.54 19.69 -1.53
CA ILE A 259 -9.51 18.25 -1.79
C ILE A 259 -9.22 17.48 -0.51
N TRP A 260 -8.26 17.90 0.31
CA TRP A 260 -7.99 17.24 1.59
C TRP A 260 -9.17 17.34 2.55
N LYS A 261 -9.94 18.43 2.53
CA LYS A 261 -11.21 18.51 3.27
C LYS A 261 -12.20 17.42 2.84
N LYS A 262 -12.32 17.13 1.55
CA LYS A 262 -13.13 15.99 1.07
C LYS A 262 -12.64 14.65 1.58
N ALA A 263 -11.32 14.48 1.76
CA ALA A 263 -10.75 13.25 2.32
C ALA A 263 -11.05 13.11 3.83
N VAL A 264 -11.04 14.23 4.57
CA VAL A 264 -11.46 14.28 5.99
C VAL A 264 -12.94 13.96 6.14
N ASP A 265 -13.78 14.54 5.27
CA ASP A 265 -15.24 14.38 5.29
C ASP A 265 -15.70 13.06 4.63
N TYR A 266 -14.78 12.13 4.35
CA TYR A 266 -15.10 10.86 3.70
C TYR A 266 -15.84 9.93 4.67
N ASN A 267 -17.16 9.81 4.48
CA ASN A 267 -18.06 9.18 5.45
C ASN A 267 -18.12 7.64 5.38
N GLN A 268 -17.69 7.04 4.27
CA GLN A 268 -17.71 5.58 4.14
C GLN A 268 -16.54 4.98 4.92
N ARG A 269 -16.75 3.83 5.53
CA ARG A 269 -15.69 3.13 6.27
C ARG A 269 -14.68 2.53 5.29
N TYR A 270 -13.39 2.73 5.53
CA TYR A 270 -12.32 2.21 4.69
C TYR A 270 -11.14 1.68 5.50
N ASP A 271 -10.29 0.88 4.86
CA ASP A 271 -9.09 0.39 5.53
C ASP A 271 -8.07 1.49 5.74
N PHE A 272 -7.37 1.46 6.87
CA PHE A 272 -6.30 2.40 7.20
C PHE A 272 -6.74 3.85 7.43
N GLU A 273 -8.00 4.09 7.81
CA GLU A 273 -8.53 5.39 8.26
C GLU A 273 -7.58 6.13 9.21
N TYR A 274 -7.11 5.46 10.27
CA TYR A 274 -6.20 6.08 11.24
C TYR A 274 -4.89 6.56 10.59
N ARG A 275 -4.34 5.79 9.64
CA ARG A 275 -3.10 6.17 8.95
C ARG A 275 -3.32 7.40 8.08
N LEU A 276 -4.44 7.44 7.36
CA LEU A 276 -4.76 8.59 6.52
C LEU A 276 -5.07 9.83 7.36
N ALA A 277 -5.83 9.67 8.45
CA ALA A 277 -6.14 10.75 9.38
C ALA A 277 -4.88 11.39 9.97
N VAL A 278 -3.86 10.60 10.33
CA VAL A 278 -2.56 11.12 10.77
C VAL A 278 -1.91 11.98 9.68
N ARG A 279 -1.92 11.53 8.40
CA ARG A 279 -1.38 12.34 7.28
C ARG A 279 -2.15 13.64 7.10
N LEU A 280 -3.48 13.58 7.11
CA LEU A 280 -4.35 14.74 6.95
C LEU A 280 -4.16 15.76 8.08
N SER A 281 -3.98 15.30 9.32
CA SER A 281 -3.73 16.20 10.47
C SER A 281 -2.45 17.04 10.37
N LEU A 282 -1.47 16.60 9.56
CA LEU A 282 -0.23 17.35 9.34
C LEU A 282 -0.39 18.50 8.34
N VAL A 283 -1.40 18.43 7.46
CA VAL A 283 -1.63 19.41 6.38
C VAL A 283 -2.91 20.23 6.57
N MET A 284 -3.82 19.72 7.40
CA MET A 284 -5.05 20.36 7.86
C MET A 284 -4.91 20.63 9.37
N PRO A 285 -4.22 21.71 9.80
CA PRO A 285 -4.26 22.10 11.20
C PRO A 285 -5.72 22.29 11.61
N TYR A 286 -6.10 21.77 12.78
CA TYR A 286 -7.44 21.94 13.33
C TYR A 286 -7.84 23.42 13.28
N GLU A 287 -8.97 23.73 12.64
CA GLU A 287 -9.64 25.03 12.78
C GLU A 287 -10.22 25.13 14.20
N GLU A 288 -9.38 25.25 15.22
CA GLU A 288 -9.83 25.77 16.52
C GLU A 288 -9.83 27.31 16.46
N GLU A 289 -10.99 27.89 16.79
CA GLU A 289 -11.24 29.32 17.10
C GLU A 289 -11.27 30.34 15.94
N LYS A 290 -12.32 30.28 15.11
CA LYS A 290 -12.88 31.47 14.45
C LYS A 290 -14.39 31.68 14.68
N GLU A 291 -14.91 31.20 15.81
CA GLU A 291 -16.30 31.45 16.23
C GLU A 291 -16.46 32.21 17.56
N GLU A 292 -15.39 32.71 18.20
CA GLU A 292 -15.53 33.54 19.42
C GLU A 292 -15.32 35.07 19.24
N GLU A 293 -15.25 35.59 18.02
CA GLU A 293 -15.34 37.04 17.80
C GLU A 293 -16.36 37.39 16.70
N LYS A 294 -17.65 37.35 17.05
CA LYS A 294 -18.68 38.22 16.48
C LYS A 294 -19.79 38.55 17.48
#